data_AF-A0A445CEI3-F1
#
_entry.id   AF-A0A445CEI3-F1
#
_cell.length_a   1.000
_cell.length_b   1.000
_cell.length_c   1.000
_cell.angle_alpha   90.00
_cell.angle_beta   90.00
_cell.angle_gamma   90.00
#
_symmetry.space_group_name_H-M   'P 1'
#
loop_
_entity.id
_entity.type
_entity.pdbx_description
1 polymer ?
#
loop_
_entity_poly.entity_id
_entity_poly.type
_entity_poly.pdbx_seq_one_letter_code
_entity_poly.pdbx_strand_id
1 'polypeptide(L)'
;MDNEGDVEASKEGLDIPDDYTIWNEVVTKEKKKAAFGLGSFGLDLYSKLDSRNCSETSKDNLNIEQELHMWKEKAKEQEMINEEQKVKLNDTEYKLKDQGRQLKAQQKRIGSTEKTLHALYKKLNLPLPSTMSVLADDELGTGSSDDEDDNMSD
;
A
#
# COMPACT_ATOMS: atom_id res chain seq x y z
N MET A 1 1.36 -54.79 -10.63
CA MET A 1 1.70 -54.31 -9.27
C MET A 1 2.45 -53.03 -9.50
N ASP A 2 1.73 -51.92 -9.72
CA ASP A 2 2.30 -50.58 -9.74
C ASP A 2 1.24 -49.66 -9.12
N ASN A 3 1.51 -49.21 -7.90
CA ASN A 3 0.70 -48.27 -7.14
C ASN A 3 1.07 -46.86 -7.60
N GLU A 4 0.17 -46.19 -8.31
CA GLU A 4 0.28 -44.76 -8.61
C GLU A 4 -0.29 -43.99 -7.40
N GLY A 5 0.63 -43.57 -6.53
CA GLY A 5 0.32 -42.80 -5.32
C GLY A 5 -0.03 -41.36 -5.68
N ASP A 6 -1.32 -41.05 -5.61
CA ASP A 6 -1.82 -39.69 -5.68
C ASP A 6 -1.54 -38.98 -4.34
N VAL A 7 -0.56 -38.08 -4.34
CA VAL A 7 -0.28 -37.18 -3.21
C VAL A 7 -1.04 -35.89 -3.49
N GLU A 8 -2.29 -35.84 -3.04
CA GLU A 8 -3.01 -34.57 -2.92
C GLU A 8 -2.30 -33.69 -1.88
N ALA A 9 -1.63 -32.66 -2.38
CA ALA A 9 -1.07 -31.59 -1.57
C ALA A 9 -2.21 -30.88 -0.83
N SER A 10 -2.27 -31.09 0.49
CA SER A 10 -3.14 -30.32 1.39
C SER A 10 -2.74 -28.85 1.32
N LYS A 11 -3.64 -28.03 0.77
CA LYS A 11 -3.54 -26.58 0.76
C LYS A 11 -4.04 -26.11 2.11
N GLU A 12 -3.17 -26.16 3.11
CA GLU A 12 -3.40 -25.52 4.40
C GLU A 12 -3.41 -24.01 4.15
N GLY A 13 -4.63 -23.47 3.98
CA GLY A 13 -4.86 -22.05 3.84
C GLY A 13 -4.34 -21.36 5.08
N LEU A 14 -3.28 -20.60 4.92
CA LEU A 14 -2.76 -19.70 5.93
C LEU A 14 -3.83 -18.63 6.17
N ASP A 15 -4.72 -18.87 7.13
CA ASP A 15 -5.73 -17.92 7.58
C ASP A 15 -4.99 -16.78 8.31
N ILE A 16 -4.59 -15.77 7.54
CA ILE A 16 -4.07 -14.51 8.08
C ILE A 16 -5.30 -13.78 8.66
N PRO A 17 -5.35 -13.52 9.98
CA PRO A 17 -6.45 -12.78 10.55
C PRO A 17 -6.45 -11.37 9.98
N ASP A 18 -7.58 -10.97 9.39
CA ASP A 18 -7.82 -9.62 8.91
C ASP A 18 -7.87 -8.67 10.12
N ASP A 19 -6.87 -7.80 10.25
CA ASP A 19 -6.67 -6.88 11.40
C ASP A 19 -7.87 -5.96 11.67
N TYR A 20 -8.76 -5.80 10.69
CA TYR A 20 -10.02 -5.05 10.83
C TYR A 20 -11.06 -5.79 11.69
N THR A 21 -10.93 -7.10 11.90
CA THR A 21 -11.86 -7.90 12.71
C THR A 21 -11.73 -7.62 14.21
N ILE A 22 -10.51 -7.34 14.67
CA ILE A 22 -10.19 -7.10 16.09
C ILE A 22 -10.85 -5.80 16.59
N TRP A 23 -10.92 -4.77 15.74
CA TRP A 23 -11.49 -3.48 16.10
C TRP A 23 -13.02 -3.49 16.22
N ASN A 24 -13.72 -4.37 15.50
CA ASN A 24 -15.18 -4.47 15.58
C ASN A 24 -15.68 -5.14 16.87
N GLU A 25 -14.89 -6.02 17.48
CA GLU A 25 -15.28 -6.70 18.72
C GLU A 25 -15.29 -5.74 19.93
N VAL A 26 -14.35 -4.78 19.97
CA VAL A 26 -14.26 -3.81 21.07
C VAL A 26 -15.37 -2.76 20.98
N VAL A 27 -15.73 -2.34 19.77
CA VAL A 27 -16.73 -1.26 19.54
C VAL A 27 -18.17 -1.73 19.80
N THR A 28 -18.46 -3.03 19.76
CA THR A 28 -19.85 -3.53 19.86
C THR A 28 -20.29 -3.93 21.28
N LYS A 29 -19.41 -3.91 22.29
CA LYS A 29 -19.79 -4.30 23.67
C LYS A 29 -20.23 -3.14 24.58
N GLU A 30 -20.22 -1.91 24.11
CA GLU A 30 -20.73 -0.77 24.89
C GLU A 30 -22.20 -0.43 24.57
N LYS A 31 -23.13 -1.34 24.91
CA LYS A 31 -24.56 -0.96 25.03
C LYS A 31 -25.43 -1.98 25.79
N LYS A 32 -25.22 -2.12 27.10
CA LYS A 32 -26.30 -2.49 28.04
C LYS A 32 -26.19 -1.69 29.34
N LYS A 33 -27.07 -0.69 29.49
CA LYS A 33 -27.35 -0.03 30.77
C LYS A 33 -27.86 -1.07 31.76
N ALA A 34 -27.09 -1.37 32.80
CA ALA A 34 -27.59 -2.03 34.00
C ALA A 34 -27.41 -1.05 35.16
N ALA A 35 -28.52 -0.50 35.64
CA ALA A 35 -28.55 0.27 36.88
C ALA A 35 -28.39 -0.70 38.05
N PHE A 36 -27.19 -0.74 38.66
CA PHE A 36 -26.99 -1.42 39.93
C PHE A 36 -27.09 -0.38 41.05
N GLY A 37 -28.08 -0.61 41.93
CA GLY A 37 -28.49 0.31 42.98
C GLY A 37 -27.45 0.52 44.07
N LEU A 38 -27.55 1.68 44.71
CA LEU A 38 -26.90 2.02 45.98
C LEU A 38 -27.42 1.09 47.09
N GLY A 39 -26.75 -0.05 47.27
CA GLY A 39 -26.95 -0.96 48.39
C GLY A 39 -25.72 -0.97 49.29
N SER A 40 -25.79 -0.25 50.41
CA SER A 40 -24.81 -0.34 51.49
C SER A 40 -25.00 -1.67 52.23
N PHE A 41 -23.95 -2.48 52.27
CA PHE A 41 -23.80 -3.54 53.27
C PHE A 41 -22.35 -3.47 53.76
N GLY A 42 -22.19 -2.96 54.97
CA GLY A 42 -20.91 -2.98 55.66
C GLY A 42 -20.49 -4.41 55.97
N LEU A 43 -19.19 -4.65 55.85
CA LEU A 43 -18.53 -5.77 56.51
C LEU A 43 -17.20 -5.27 57.06
N ASP A 44 -17.08 -5.35 58.38
CA ASP A 44 -15.85 -5.30 59.14
C ASP A 44 -14.81 -6.23 58.53
N LEU A 45 -13.69 -5.68 58.08
CA LEU A 45 -12.44 -6.43 57.96
C LEU A 45 -11.31 -5.57 58.53
N TYR A 46 -11.26 -5.57 59.86
CA TYR A 46 -10.02 -5.45 60.60
C TYR A 46 -9.05 -6.52 60.08
N SER A 47 -8.17 -6.14 59.16
CA SER A 47 -7.02 -6.96 58.81
C SER A 47 -5.78 -6.10 58.90
N LYS A 48 -4.93 -6.47 59.87
CA LYS A 48 -3.55 -6.03 60.06
C LYS A 48 -2.90 -5.75 58.70
N LEU A 49 -2.59 -4.48 58.44
CA LEU A 49 -1.60 -4.11 57.44
C LEU A 49 -0.25 -4.56 57.99
N ASP A 50 0.08 -5.83 57.77
CA ASP A 50 1.44 -6.30 57.87
C ASP A 50 2.24 -5.56 56.79
N SER A 51 3.27 -4.85 57.21
CA SER A 51 4.19 -4.11 56.35
C SER A 51 4.97 -5.11 55.50
N ARG A 52 4.36 -5.61 54.43
CA ARG A 52 5.01 -6.55 53.50
C ARG A 52 4.74 -6.25 52.02
N ASN A 53 4.53 -4.98 51.67
CA ASN A 53 4.34 -4.57 50.27
C ASN A 53 5.53 -3.81 49.68
N CYS A 54 6.77 -4.19 50.05
CA CYS A 54 7.98 -3.58 49.48
C CYS A 54 8.81 -4.56 48.64
N SER A 55 8.21 -5.52 47.93
CA SER A 55 9.01 -6.44 47.10
C SER A 55 8.44 -6.91 45.76
N GLU A 56 7.15 -6.69 45.43
CA GLU A 56 6.58 -7.17 44.15
C GLU A 56 6.71 -6.14 43.01
N THR A 57 6.71 -4.84 43.29
CA THR A 57 6.77 -3.79 42.26
C THR A 57 8.11 -3.70 41.51
N SER A 58 9.21 -4.19 42.11
CA SER A 58 10.55 -4.09 41.50
C SER A 58 10.76 -5.05 40.33
N LYS A 59 10.04 -6.18 40.27
CA LYS A 59 10.20 -7.19 39.23
C LYS A 59 9.41 -6.84 37.97
N ASP A 60 8.21 -6.31 38.16
CA ASP A 60 7.35 -5.84 37.06
C ASP A 60 7.92 -4.57 36.41
N ASN A 61 8.53 -3.67 37.19
CA ASN A 61 9.21 -2.49 36.65
C ASN A 61 10.39 -2.85 35.73
N LEU A 62 11.18 -3.88 36.06
CA LEU A 62 12.30 -4.34 35.21
C LEU A 62 11.81 -4.95 33.89
N ASN A 63 10.68 -5.67 33.93
CA ASN A 63 10.05 -6.25 32.74
C ASN A 63 9.54 -5.15 31.78
N ILE A 64 8.92 -4.10 32.32
CA ILE A 64 8.41 -2.96 31.53
C ILE A 64 9.55 -2.17 30.86
N GLU A 65 10.66 -1.95 31.57
CA GLU A 65 11.81 -1.21 31.02
C GLU A 65 12.48 -1.95 29.84
N GLN A 66 12.59 -3.28 29.93
CA GLN A 66 13.09 -4.11 28.84
C GLN A 66 12.16 -4.09 27.64
N GLU A 67 10.84 -4.16 27.87
CA GLU A 67 9.85 -4.13 26.81
C GLU A 67 9.88 -2.78 26.06
N LEU A 68 10.00 -1.66 26.79
CA LEU A 68 10.17 -0.33 26.20
C LEU A 68 11.43 -0.24 25.32
N HIS A 69 12.56 -0.79 25.77
CA HIS A 69 13.78 -0.81 24.98
C HIS A 69 13.59 -1.62 23.68
N MET A 70 12.95 -2.78 23.77
CA MET A 70 12.63 -3.61 22.59
C MET A 70 11.74 -2.84 21.59
N TRP A 71 10.67 -2.20 22.06
CA TRP A 71 9.78 -1.43 21.19
C TRP A 71 10.49 -0.23 20.54
N LYS A 72 11.43 0.40 21.26
CA LYS A 72 12.24 1.48 20.71
C LYS A 72 13.17 1.01 19.59
N GLU A 73 13.80 -0.15 19.74
CA GLU A 73 14.65 -0.72 18.67
C GLU A 73 13.79 -1.14 17.46
N LYS A 74 12.62 -1.75 17.68
CA LYS A 74 11.68 -2.08 16.60
C LYS A 74 11.22 -0.83 15.84
N ALA A 75 10.96 0.27 16.54
CA ALA A 75 10.57 1.52 15.90
C ALA A 75 11.67 2.09 14.98
N LYS A 76 12.94 2.03 15.42
CA LYS A 76 14.09 2.45 14.60
C LYS A 76 14.31 1.55 13.40
N GLU A 77 14.18 0.23 13.58
CA GLU A 77 14.29 -0.74 12.47
C GLU A 77 13.23 -0.46 11.41
N GLN A 78 11.98 -0.22 11.84
CA GLN A 78 10.90 0.14 10.94
C GLN A 78 11.15 1.47 10.22
N GLU A 79 11.73 2.46 10.90
CA GLU A 79 12.12 3.74 10.29
C GLU A 79 13.16 3.54 9.17
N MET A 80 14.18 2.72 9.39
CA MET A 80 15.19 2.41 8.36
C MET A 80 14.56 1.70 7.15
N ILE A 81 13.69 0.73 7.39
CA ILE A 81 12.97 0.00 6.32
C ILE A 81 12.10 0.97 5.51
N ASN A 82 11.40 1.90 6.18
CA ASN A 82 10.56 2.88 5.51
C ASN A 82 11.38 3.81 4.62
N GLU A 83 12.53 4.30 5.08
CA GLU A 83 13.42 5.14 4.27
C GLU A 83 14.02 4.36 3.08
N GLU A 84 14.41 3.10 3.26
CA GLU A 84 14.88 2.26 2.15
C GLU A 84 13.78 2.05 1.10
N GLN A 85 12.55 1.75 1.54
CA GLN A 85 11.41 1.58 0.64
C GLN A 85 11.08 2.87 -0.12
N LYS A 86 11.15 4.03 0.53
CA LYS A 86 10.96 5.34 -0.09
C LYS A 86 11.98 5.62 -1.18
N VAL A 87 13.26 5.29 -0.96
CA VAL A 87 14.31 5.42 -1.99
C VAL A 87 14.02 4.50 -3.18
N LYS A 88 13.64 3.25 -2.93
CA LYS A 88 13.26 2.30 -4.00
C LYS A 88 12.07 2.79 -4.80
N LEU A 89 11.06 3.35 -4.12
CA LEU A 89 9.88 3.93 -4.77
C LEU A 89 10.28 5.08 -5.70
N ASN A 90 11.12 6.01 -5.23
CA ASN A 90 11.60 7.13 -6.04
C ASN A 90 12.38 6.69 -7.29
N ASP A 91 13.25 5.68 -7.18
CA ASP A 91 13.96 5.12 -8.33
C ASP A 91 12.99 4.51 -9.36
N THR A 92 11.99 3.75 -8.90
CA THR A 92 10.98 3.17 -9.80
C THR A 92 10.09 4.23 -10.44
N GLU A 93 9.72 5.27 -9.70
CA GLU A 93 8.93 6.39 -10.23
C GLU A 93 9.71 7.14 -11.33
N TYR A 94 11.00 7.40 -11.12
CA TYR A 94 11.85 8.05 -12.11
C TYR A 94 11.93 7.22 -13.40
N LYS A 95 12.16 5.90 -13.30
CA LYS A 95 12.18 4.99 -14.46
C LYS A 95 10.85 4.99 -15.21
N LEU A 96 9.73 4.99 -14.49
CA LEU A 96 8.39 5.03 -15.09
C LEU A 96 8.16 6.35 -15.85
N LYS A 97 8.58 7.49 -15.29
CA LYS A 97 8.52 8.79 -15.97
C LYS A 97 9.33 8.78 -17.26
N ASP A 98 10.54 8.19 -17.25
CA ASP A 98 11.36 8.07 -18.45
C ASP A 98 10.71 7.21 -19.54
N GLN A 99 10.18 6.04 -19.16
CA GLN A 99 9.43 5.18 -20.08
C GLN A 99 8.21 5.91 -20.67
N GLY A 100 7.48 6.68 -19.86
CA GLY A 100 6.38 7.51 -20.32
C GLY A 100 6.79 8.54 -21.38
N ARG A 101 7.94 9.21 -21.19
CA ARG A 101 8.50 10.14 -22.19
C ARG A 101 8.86 9.42 -23.48
N GLN A 102 9.52 8.26 -23.40
CA GLN A 102 9.88 7.46 -24.58
C GLN A 102 8.65 6.99 -25.36
N LEU A 103 7.60 6.54 -24.66
CA LEU A 103 6.35 6.09 -25.28
C LEU A 103 5.62 7.23 -25.98
N LYS A 104 5.56 8.42 -25.36
CA LYS A 104 5.00 9.63 -26.00
C LYS A 104 5.76 10.01 -27.27
N ALA A 105 7.08 9.88 -27.27
CA ALA A 105 7.90 10.11 -28.46
C ALA A 105 7.66 9.07 -29.57
N GLN A 106 7.44 7.80 -29.21
CA GLN A 106 7.06 6.76 -30.17
C GLN A 106 5.67 7.02 -30.77
N GLN A 107 4.68 7.38 -29.97
CA GLN A 107 3.33 7.68 -30.45
C GLN A 107 3.33 8.82 -31.47
N LYS A 108 4.10 9.90 -31.21
CA LYS A 108 4.27 11.01 -32.18
C LYS A 108 4.89 10.54 -33.50
N ARG A 109 5.93 9.68 -33.44
CA ARG A 109 6.58 9.12 -34.64
C ARG A 109 5.64 8.22 -35.44
N ILE A 110 4.87 7.37 -34.77
CA ILE A 110 3.88 6.50 -35.41
C ILE A 110 2.82 7.36 -36.12
N GLY A 111 2.23 8.33 -35.42
CA GLY A 111 1.24 9.23 -36.03
C GLY A 111 1.78 10.01 -37.24
N SER A 112 3.04 10.46 -37.19
CA SER A 112 3.69 11.11 -38.35
C SER A 112 3.89 10.14 -39.52
N THR A 113 4.24 8.88 -39.23
CA THR A 113 4.47 7.84 -40.24
C THR A 113 3.15 7.44 -40.90
N GLU A 114 2.08 7.31 -40.11
CA GLU A 114 0.72 7.04 -40.60
C GLU A 114 0.23 8.13 -41.55
N LYS A 115 0.43 9.41 -41.20
CA LYS A 115 0.12 10.55 -42.08
C LYS A 115 0.89 10.49 -43.40
N THR A 116 2.16 10.13 -43.34
CA THR A 116 3.02 10.00 -44.54
C THR A 116 2.56 8.85 -45.43
N LEU A 117 2.27 7.68 -44.85
CA LEU A 117 1.74 6.52 -45.56
C LEU A 117 0.40 6.84 -46.22
N HIS A 118 -0.50 7.51 -45.51
CA HIS A 118 -1.79 7.92 -46.06
C HIS A 118 -1.62 8.81 -47.31
N ALA A 119 -0.71 9.79 -47.25
CA ALA A 119 -0.40 10.64 -48.39
C ALA A 119 0.17 9.86 -49.59
N LEU A 120 1.05 8.88 -49.34
CA LEU A 120 1.63 8.02 -50.38
C LEU A 120 0.57 7.12 -51.05
N TYR A 121 -0.29 6.48 -50.27
CA TYR A 121 -1.40 5.65 -50.80
C TYR A 121 -2.32 6.46 -51.71
N LYS A 122 -2.69 7.68 -51.27
CA LYS A 122 -3.48 8.61 -52.09
C LYS A 122 -2.76 8.99 -53.39
N LYS A 123 -1.45 9.25 -53.34
CA LYS A 123 -0.65 9.60 -54.52
C LYS A 123 -0.52 8.45 -55.53
N LEU A 124 -0.50 7.22 -55.05
CA LEU A 124 -0.42 6.01 -55.87
C LEU A 124 -1.80 5.48 -56.33
N ASN A 125 -2.89 6.15 -55.95
CA ASN A 125 -4.28 5.69 -56.18
C ASN A 125 -4.52 4.26 -55.66
N LEU A 126 -3.86 3.88 -54.57
CA LEU A 126 -4.04 2.58 -53.93
C LEU A 126 -5.13 2.68 -52.86
N PRO A 127 -5.97 1.64 -52.68
CA PRO A 127 -6.94 1.61 -51.60
C PRO A 127 -6.21 1.60 -50.25
N LEU A 128 -6.64 2.46 -49.33
CA LEU A 128 -6.11 2.50 -47.97
C LEU A 128 -6.51 1.22 -47.22
N PRO A 129 -5.58 0.60 -46.48
CA PRO A 129 -5.92 -0.55 -45.64
C PRO A 129 -6.88 -0.12 -44.52
N SER A 130 -7.89 -0.94 -44.22
CA SER A 130 -8.94 -0.63 -43.24
C SER A 130 -8.42 -0.34 -41.83
N THR A 131 -7.24 -0.88 -41.47
CA THR A 131 -6.56 -0.61 -40.21
C THR A 131 -6.06 0.83 -40.06
N MET A 132 -5.91 1.57 -41.15
CA MET A 132 -5.44 2.97 -41.17
C MET A 132 -6.57 3.99 -41.40
N SER A 133 -7.80 3.53 -41.64
CA SER A 133 -8.95 4.39 -41.96
C SER A 133 -9.49 5.21 -40.77
N VAL A 134 -8.97 5.00 -39.56
CA VAL A 134 -9.57 5.51 -38.30
C VAL A 134 -9.11 6.95 -37.96
N LEU A 135 -8.13 7.53 -38.68
CA LEU A 135 -7.45 8.76 -38.25
C LEU A 135 -7.58 9.95 -39.22
N ALA A 136 -8.54 9.91 -40.15
CA ALA A 136 -8.65 10.92 -41.21
C ALA A 136 -9.32 12.24 -40.78
N ASP A 137 -9.98 12.28 -39.62
CA ASP A 137 -10.87 13.41 -39.27
C ASP A 137 -10.33 14.36 -38.18
N ASP A 138 -9.14 14.11 -37.60
CA ASP A 138 -8.49 15.09 -36.69
C ASP A 138 -7.74 16.16 -37.49
N GLU A 139 -8.58 17.05 -38.03
CA GLU A 139 -8.32 18.37 -38.57
C GLU A 139 -7.29 19.16 -37.73
N LEU A 140 -6.16 19.51 -38.36
CA LEU A 140 -5.47 20.79 -38.23
C LEU A 140 -5.50 21.49 -36.84
N GLY A 141 -5.03 20.82 -35.79
CA GLY A 141 -4.56 21.49 -34.57
C GLY A 141 -3.18 22.07 -34.79
N THR A 142 -3.14 23.33 -35.21
CA THR A 142 -1.95 24.18 -35.29
C THR A 142 -1.09 24.09 -34.03
N GLY A 143 0.23 24.10 -34.23
CA GLY A 143 1.20 24.04 -33.15
C GLY A 143 1.02 25.13 -32.09
N SER A 144 1.33 24.77 -30.86
CA SER A 144 2.02 25.65 -29.93
C SER A 144 3.12 24.83 -29.29
N SER A 145 4.36 25.14 -29.66
CA SER A 145 5.51 24.91 -28.82
C SER A 145 5.41 25.90 -27.67
N ASP A 146 5.05 25.42 -26.49
CA ASP A 146 5.51 26.09 -25.27
C ASP A 146 6.46 25.13 -24.59
N ASP A 147 7.74 25.41 -24.84
CA ASP A 147 8.88 24.99 -24.04
C ASP A 147 8.73 25.64 -22.67
N GLU A 148 7.89 25.08 -21.80
CA GLU A 148 8.01 25.36 -20.37
C GLU A 148 9.05 24.39 -19.81
N ASP A 149 10.30 24.80 -20.01
CA ASP A 149 11.42 24.50 -19.12
C ASP A 149 11.07 25.02 -17.72
N ASP A 150 10.20 24.30 -17.01
CA ASP A 150 10.07 24.45 -15.56
C ASP A 150 11.26 23.76 -14.91
N ASN A 151 12.36 24.49 -14.99
CA ASN A 151 13.47 24.52 -14.06
C ASN A 151 12.97 24.39 -12.61
N MET A 152 12.95 23.17 -12.09
CA MET A 152 13.01 22.92 -10.66
C MET A 152 14.49 22.75 -10.28
N SER A 153 15.23 23.88 -10.24
CA SER A 153 16.37 24.08 -9.32
C SER A 153 15.77 24.70 -8.04
N ASP A 154 16.11 24.39 -6.80
CA ASP A 154 17.26 23.75 -6.16
C ASP A 154 16.74 23.06 -4.86
#